data_AF-A0A6G7LYF0-F1
#
_entry.id   AF-A0A6G7LYF0-F1
#
_cell.length_a   1.000
_cell.length_b   1.000
_cell.length_c   1.000
_cell.angle_alpha   90.00
_cell.angle_beta   90.00
_cell.angle_gamma   90.00
#
_symmetry.space_group_name_H-M   'P 1'
#
loop_
_entity.id
_entity.type
_entity.pdbx_description
1 polymer ?
#
loop_
_entity_poly.entity_id
_entity_poly.type
_entity_poly.pdbx_seq_one_letter_code
_entity_poly.pdbx_strand_id
1 'polypeptide(L)'
;MQGMLPLIAEHFQVTAAKSTLVLSVTSFTLAFSLLGYAIVSDRIGRHKPIIISLWALALSNILLVFVKDFNALVAVRLLQGILLAAVPAIAMAYFKEQLRPETMLKAAAVYITANSFGGIIGRLFGGLMSQHLLWQDAMWLLLAVSLFGVALVSYLLPNAVSAAKRERLPKQWRFWRGGSEDLRGFVHHLKDGQMRLAYLIGGLAFMMMVNQYSFIQLHLMAPPYDWSRFEATLIFLCYSSGTLASYYTARWIARHGQLPLFRISLLLMLCGSLLTLLDTQVWICVGFLLTSCGFFITHSCCNSFVAMRASSHRAKATSLYLCCYYLGAAMGGPFLMLFWQRGEWQGVVMGSMVLLFLTSLAVWRLGWRQKQPLSQEMDTPQGASLR
;
A
#
# COMPACT_ATOMS: atom_id res chain seq x y z
N MET A 1 -6.55 13.19 4.03
CA MET A 1 -7.50 12.99 2.90
C MET A 1 -8.50 11.86 3.11
N GLN A 2 -8.13 10.60 3.40
CA GLN A 2 -9.15 9.52 3.54
C GLN A 2 -10.18 9.79 4.66
N GLY A 3 -9.76 10.34 5.81
CA GLY A 3 -10.70 10.78 6.86
C GLY A 3 -11.43 12.10 6.55
N MET A 4 -11.09 12.76 5.44
CA MET A 4 -11.68 14.03 4.99
C MET A 4 -12.58 13.84 3.76
N LEU A 5 -12.88 12.59 3.38
CA LEU A 5 -13.79 12.31 2.26
C LEU A 5 -15.15 13.04 2.39
N PRO A 6 -15.76 13.17 3.60
CA PRO A 6 -17.00 13.92 3.76
C PRO A 6 -16.81 15.42 3.47
N LEU A 7 -15.77 16.05 4.04
CA LEU A 7 -15.44 17.45 3.79
C LEU A 7 -15.15 17.72 2.31
N ILE A 8 -14.48 16.80 1.61
CA ILE A 8 -14.23 16.90 0.16
C ILE A 8 -15.55 16.85 -0.62
N ALA A 9 -16.45 15.93 -0.26
CA ALA A 9 -17.73 15.79 -0.93
C ALA A 9 -18.58 17.06 -0.80
N GLU A 10 -18.65 17.62 0.41
CA GLU A 10 -19.35 18.86 0.71
C GLU A 10 -18.71 20.07 0.01
N HIS A 11 -17.41 20.30 0.19
CA HIS A 11 -16.74 21.49 -0.32
C HIS A 11 -16.80 21.57 -1.85
N PHE A 12 -16.59 20.44 -2.54
CA PHE A 12 -16.59 20.39 -4.00
C PHE A 12 -17.94 20.00 -4.61
N GLN A 13 -18.98 19.84 -3.79
CA GLN A 13 -20.34 19.48 -4.23
C GLN A 13 -20.35 18.23 -5.14
N VAL A 14 -19.61 17.21 -4.73
CA VAL A 14 -19.55 15.91 -5.41
C VAL A 14 -20.15 14.83 -4.52
N THR A 15 -20.63 13.73 -5.12
CA THR A 15 -21.13 12.61 -4.33
C THR A 15 -20.01 12.05 -3.43
N ALA A 16 -20.38 11.54 -2.25
CA ALA A 16 -19.43 10.98 -1.30
C ALA A 16 -18.63 9.81 -1.90
N ALA A 17 -19.27 9.05 -2.79
CA ALA A 17 -18.57 8.02 -3.54
C ALA A 17 -17.61 8.60 -4.60
N LYS A 18 -17.95 9.68 -5.30
CA LYS A 18 -17.04 10.35 -6.25
C LYS A 18 -15.82 10.93 -5.53
N SER A 19 -15.96 11.40 -4.29
CA SER A 19 -14.82 11.90 -3.51
C SER A 19 -13.75 10.83 -3.28
N THR A 20 -14.11 9.54 -3.25
CA THR A 20 -13.14 8.43 -3.14
C THR A 20 -12.14 8.36 -4.31
N LEU A 21 -12.47 8.96 -5.46
CA LEU A 21 -11.59 9.02 -6.64
C LEU A 21 -10.23 9.64 -6.29
N VAL A 22 -10.19 10.60 -5.37
CA VAL A 22 -8.93 11.24 -4.93
C VAL A 22 -7.95 10.25 -4.30
N LEU A 23 -8.45 9.17 -3.70
CA LEU A 23 -7.64 8.08 -3.16
C LEU A 23 -7.17 7.14 -4.27
N SER A 24 -8.07 6.83 -5.21
CA SER A 24 -7.77 5.96 -6.35
C SER A 24 -6.68 6.53 -7.24
N VAL A 25 -6.78 7.79 -7.65
CA VAL A 25 -5.80 8.43 -8.55
C VAL A 25 -4.42 8.59 -7.90
N THR A 26 -4.39 8.83 -6.58
CA THR A 26 -3.12 8.92 -5.84
C THR A 26 -2.46 7.55 -5.75
N SER A 27 -3.23 6.51 -5.41
CA SER A 27 -2.72 5.14 -5.34
C SER A 27 -2.26 4.64 -6.70
N PHE A 28 -2.97 5.02 -7.77
CA PHE A 28 -2.63 4.67 -9.15
C PHE A 28 -1.26 5.25 -9.55
N THR A 29 -1.09 6.56 -9.38
CA THR A 29 0.19 7.22 -9.71
C THR A 29 1.33 6.76 -8.82
N LEU A 30 1.06 6.51 -7.54
CA LEU A 30 2.02 5.91 -6.62
C LEU A 30 2.47 4.54 -7.12
N ALA A 31 1.55 3.66 -7.51
CA ALA A 31 1.84 2.30 -7.96
C ALA A 31 2.90 2.27 -9.07
N PHE A 32 2.70 3.04 -10.14
CA PHE A 32 3.66 3.09 -11.26
C PHE A 32 4.94 3.83 -10.90
N SER A 33 4.85 4.87 -10.06
CA SER A 33 6.02 5.65 -9.65
C SER A 33 6.98 4.82 -8.79
N LEU A 34 6.51 3.81 -8.06
CA LEU A 34 7.38 2.87 -7.33
C LEU A 34 8.43 2.22 -8.23
N LEU A 35 8.04 1.85 -9.46
CA LEU A 35 8.94 1.24 -10.44
C LEU A 35 10.01 2.24 -10.89
N GLY A 36 9.62 3.50 -11.10
CA GLY A 36 10.53 4.59 -11.45
C GLY A 36 11.51 4.91 -10.32
N TYR A 37 11.03 5.04 -9.08
CA TYR A 37 11.88 5.33 -7.92
C TYR A 37 12.83 4.18 -7.57
N ALA A 38 12.46 2.93 -7.85
CA ALA A 38 13.38 1.80 -7.75
C ALA A 38 14.62 2.02 -8.64
N ILE A 39 14.44 2.46 -9.88
CA ILE A 39 15.54 2.76 -10.82
C ILE A 39 16.31 4.02 -10.39
N VAL A 40 15.61 5.10 -10.06
CA VAL A 40 16.23 6.38 -9.67
C VAL A 40 17.15 6.18 -8.47
N SER A 41 16.68 5.46 -7.46
CA SER A 41 17.43 5.26 -6.22
C SER A 41 18.68 4.38 -6.38
N ASP A 42 18.71 3.47 -7.35
CA ASP A 42 19.90 2.71 -7.71
C ASP A 42 20.98 3.61 -8.33
N ARG A 43 20.59 4.71 -9.00
CA ARG A 43 21.49 5.57 -9.77
C ARG A 43 22.03 6.77 -8.99
N ILE A 44 21.16 7.50 -8.30
CA ILE A 44 21.54 8.75 -7.59
C ILE A 44 21.69 8.55 -6.07
N GLY A 45 21.61 7.31 -5.62
CA GLY A 45 21.61 6.92 -4.21
C GLY A 45 20.23 7.03 -3.57
N ARG A 46 20.13 6.58 -2.32
CA ARG A 46 18.86 6.41 -1.61
C ARG A 46 18.38 7.68 -0.90
N HIS A 47 19.29 8.41 -0.25
CA HIS A 47 18.97 9.56 0.61
C HIS A 47 18.35 10.73 -0.19
N LYS A 48 19.01 11.15 -1.28
CA LYS A 48 18.57 12.32 -2.08
C LYS A 48 17.14 12.19 -2.62
N PRO A 49 16.75 11.08 -3.29
CA PRO A 49 15.36 10.93 -3.76
C PRO A 49 14.33 10.99 -2.64
N ILE A 50 14.61 10.41 -1.47
CA ILE A 50 13.71 10.44 -0.31
C ILE A 50 13.47 11.89 0.12
N ILE A 51 14.54 12.64 0.42
CA ILE A 51 14.42 14.01 0.93
C ILE A 51 13.78 14.95 -0.10
N ILE A 52 14.21 14.90 -1.36
CA ILE A 52 13.64 15.75 -2.43
C ILE A 52 12.15 15.47 -2.60
N SER A 53 11.75 14.19 -2.65
CA SER A 53 10.35 13.85 -2.89
C SER A 53 9.46 14.19 -1.69
N LEU A 54 9.97 14.06 -0.45
CA LEU A 54 9.23 14.49 0.75
C LEU A 54 9.04 16.01 0.80
N TRP A 55 10.07 16.80 0.46
CA TRP A 55 9.93 18.26 0.41
C TRP A 55 8.98 18.70 -0.71
N ALA A 56 9.13 18.11 -1.90
CA ALA A 56 8.21 18.36 -3.00
C ALA A 56 6.76 17.97 -2.63
N LEU A 57 6.57 16.84 -1.93
CA LEU A 57 5.26 16.41 -1.45
C LEU A 57 4.68 17.43 -0.47
N ALA A 58 5.45 17.87 0.53
CA ALA A 58 5.00 18.86 1.50
C ALA A 58 4.64 20.20 0.82
N LEU A 59 5.50 20.70 -0.07
CA LEU A 59 5.26 21.95 -0.80
C LEU A 59 4.09 21.86 -1.78
N SER A 60 3.83 20.67 -2.35
CA SER A 60 2.66 20.47 -3.20
C SER A 60 1.33 20.71 -2.46
N ASN A 61 1.30 20.63 -1.12
CA ASN A 61 0.11 20.96 -0.34
C ASN A 61 -0.27 22.45 -0.45
N ILE A 62 0.65 23.35 -0.83
CA ILE A 62 0.32 24.75 -1.15
C ILE A 62 -0.69 24.79 -2.29
N LEU A 63 -0.56 23.90 -3.29
CA LEU A 63 -1.49 23.83 -4.41
C LEU A 63 -2.91 23.52 -3.91
N LEU A 64 -3.04 22.63 -2.92
CA LEU A 64 -4.35 22.22 -2.36
C LEU A 64 -5.11 23.38 -1.71
N VAL A 65 -4.40 24.36 -1.14
CA VAL A 65 -5.01 25.57 -0.54
C VAL A 65 -5.77 26.38 -1.60
N PHE A 66 -5.27 26.40 -2.83
CA PHE A 66 -5.81 27.22 -3.92
C PHE A 66 -6.70 26.45 -4.91
N VAL A 67 -6.96 25.17 -4.64
CA VAL A 67 -7.85 24.35 -5.48
C VAL A 67 -9.28 24.87 -5.37
N LYS A 68 -9.90 25.17 -6.52
CA LYS A 68 -11.29 25.68 -6.60
C LYS A 68 -12.30 24.68 -7.12
N ASP A 69 -11.84 23.62 -7.78
CA ASP A 69 -12.69 22.58 -8.35
C ASP A 69 -12.12 21.18 -8.12
N PHE A 70 -12.98 20.17 -8.24
CA PHE A 70 -12.63 18.79 -7.95
C PHE A 70 -11.58 18.22 -8.92
N ASN A 71 -11.54 18.66 -10.18
CA ASN A 71 -10.57 18.16 -11.15
C ASN A 71 -9.16 18.70 -10.84
N ALA A 72 -9.05 19.96 -10.43
CA ALA A 72 -7.80 20.51 -9.90
C ALA A 72 -7.33 19.75 -8.64
N LEU A 73 -8.24 19.36 -7.73
CA LEU A 73 -7.90 18.48 -6.61
C LEU A 73 -7.31 17.16 -7.11
N VAL A 74 -7.99 16.50 -8.06
CA VAL A 74 -7.55 15.24 -8.66
C VAL A 74 -6.15 15.38 -9.29
N ALA A 75 -5.88 16.48 -10.00
CA ALA A 75 -4.58 16.74 -10.62
C ALA A 75 -3.45 16.86 -9.58
N VAL A 76 -3.68 17.60 -8.48
CA VAL A 76 -2.69 17.69 -7.39
C VAL A 76 -2.50 16.31 -6.74
N ARG A 77 -3.57 15.52 -6.59
CA ARG A 77 -3.50 14.18 -6.01
C ARG A 77 -2.73 13.19 -6.89
N LEU A 78 -2.82 13.31 -8.22
CA LEU A 78 -1.96 12.57 -9.16
C LEU A 78 -0.48 12.92 -8.94
N LEU A 79 -0.14 14.21 -8.85
CA LEU A 79 1.23 14.65 -8.56
C LEU A 79 1.72 14.09 -7.21
N GLN A 80 0.88 14.18 -6.17
CA GLN A 80 1.23 13.71 -4.84
C GLN A 80 1.45 12.20 -4.78
N GLY A 81 0.73 11.41 -5.57
CA GLY A 81 0.98 9.97 -5.66
C GLY A 81 2.37 9.65 -6.20
N ILE A 82 2.84 10.40 -7.20
CA ILE A 82 4.21 10.29 -7.71
C ILE A 82 5.20 10.59 -6.57
N LEU A 83 5.09 11.76 -5.94
CA LEU A 83 6.03 12.22 -4.92
C LEU A 83 6.05 11.30 -3.68
N LEU A 84 4.92 10.73 -3.31
CA LEU A 84 4.79 9.82 -2.17
C LEU A 84 5.48 8.47 -2.40
N ALA A 85 5.63 8.02 -3.65
CA ALA A 85 6.18 6.70 -3.97
C ALA A 85 7.65 6.51 -3.57
N ALA A 86 8.41 7.60 -3.42
CA ALA A 86 9.85 7.54 -3.12
C ALA A 86 10.15 6.77 -1.83
N VAL A 87 9.44 7.05 -0.74
CA VAL A 87 9.70 6.42 0.56
C VAL A 87 9.51 4.90 0.53
N PRO A 88 8.33 4.36 0.15
CA PRO A 88 8.12 2.91 0.13
C PRO A 88 9.00 2.18 -0.90
N ALA A 89 9.36 2.81 -2.02
CA ALA A 89 10.26 2.21 -3.01
C ALA A 89 11.71 2.05 -2.49
N ILE A 90 12.16 2.97 -1.63
CA ILE A 90 13.58 3.15 -1.32
C ILE A 90 13.95 2.72 0.11
N ALA A 91 13.01 2.83 1.07
CA ALA A 91 13.29 2.68 2.50
C ALA A 91 14.02 1.38 2.88
N MET A 92 13.58 0.23 2.37
CA MET A 92 14.21 -1.06 2.70
C MET A 92 15.63 -1.19 2.13
N ALA A 93 15.88 -0.63 0.94
CA ALA A 93 17.23 -0.58 0.38
C ALA A 93 18.13 0.34 1.20
N TYR A 94 17.60 1.50 1.63
CA TYR A 94 18.30 2.43 2.52
C TYR A 94 18.67 1.78 3.86
N PHE A 95 17.74 1.09 4.53
CA PHE A 95 18.02 0.38 5.77
C PHE A 95 19.12 -0.67 5.60
N LYS A 96 19.08 -1.46 4.52
CA LYS A 96 20.10 -2.47 4.24
C LYS A 96 21.49 -1.87 4.03
N GLU A 97 21.56 -0.67 3.46
CA GLU A 97 22.84 0.02 3.21
C GLU A 97 23.41 0.67 4.49
N GLN A 98 22.54 1.09 5.42
CA GLN A 98 22.92 1.84 6.62
C GLN A 98 23.02 1.02 7.90
N LEU A 99 22.30 -0.10 7.98
CA LEU A 99 22.17 -0.89 9.19
C LEU A 99 22.93 -2.20 9.11
N ARG A 100 23.37 -2.68 10.27
CA ARG A 100 23.99 -4.01 10.38
C ARG A 100 22.92 -5.10 10.18
N PRO A 101 23.26 -6.27 9.61
CA PRO A 101 22.30 -7.34 9.35
C PRO A 101 21.44 -7.73 10.57
N GLU A 102 22.02 -7.71 11.77
CA GLU A 102 21.33 -8.07 13.02
C GLU A 102 20.21 -7.08 13.37
N THR A 103 20.37 -5.81 12.98
CA THR A 103 19.40 -4.74 13.25
C THR A 103 18.35 -4.56 12.15
N MET A 104 18.57 -5.16 10.97
CA MET A 104 17.73 -4.98 9.79
C MET A 104 16.28 -5.42 10.02
N LEU A 105 16.09 -6.57 10.68
CA LEU A 105 14.76 -7.10 10.97
C LEU A 105 13.98 -6.18 11.93
N LYS A 106 14.67 -5.64 12.95
CA LYS A 106 14.08 -4.70 13.91
C LYS A 106 13.67 -3.39 13.22
N ALA A 107 14.52 -2.85 12.35
CA ALA A 107 14.21 -1.64 11.60
C ALA A 107 13.05 -1.83 10.63
N ALA A 108 13.00 -2.95 9.91
CA ALA A 108 11.87 -3.27 9.03
C ALA A 108 10.55 -3.39 9.82
N ALA A 109 10.57 -4.02 11.00
CA ALA A 109 9.40 -4.11 11.88
C ALA A 109 8.96 -2.73 12.38
N VAL A 110 9.88 -1.89 12.87
CA VAL A 110 9.58 -0.52 13.30
C VAL A 110 8.98 0.30 12.16
N TYR A 111 9.52 0.18 10.94
CA TYR A 111 9.00 0.88 9.77
C TYR A 111 7.56 0.47 9.42
N ILE A 112 7.26 -0.84 9.42
CA ILE A 112 5.90 -1.33 9.14
C ILE A 112 4.92 -0.86 10.22
N THR A 113 5.33 -0.94 11.50
CA THR A 113 4.53 -0.45 12.62
C THR A 113 4.30 1.05 12.52
N ALA A 114 5.35 1.85 12.24
CA ALA A 114 5.25 3.29 12.08
C ALA A 114 4.34 3.69 10.92
N ASN A 115 4.41 2.99 9.77
CA ASN A 115 3.50 3.19 8.65
C ASN A 115 2.04 2.95 9.05
N SER A 116 1.79 1.90 9.83
CA SER A 116 0.45 1.56 10.31
C SER A 116 -0.09 2.60 11.29
N PHE A 117 0.71 3.00 12.29
CA PHE A 117 0.36 4.07 13.23
C PHE A 117 0.14 5.41 12.53
N GLY A 118 1.03 5.81 11.62
CA GLY A 118 0.87 7.02 10.83
C GLY A 118 -0.41 6.99 9.99
N GLY A 119 -0.77 5.83 9.45
CA GLY A 119 -2.04 5.63 8.76
C GLY A 119 -3.26 5.79 9.67
N ILE A 120 -3.22 5.30 10.91
CA ILE A 120 -4.31 5.47 11.88
C ILE A 120 -4.43 6.94 12.29
N ILE A 121 -3.33 7.52 12.78
CA ILE A 121 -3.27 8.90 13.27
C ILE A 121 -3.67 9.88 12.16
N GLY A 122 -3.15 9.72 10.94
CA GLY A 122 -3.47 10.61 9.82
C GLY A 122 -4.94 10.58 9.41
N ARG A 123 -5.65 9.48 9.66
CA ARG A 123 -7.08 9.37 9.36
C ARG A 123 -7.94 9.96 10.46
N LEU A 124 -7.60 9.73 11.73
CA LEU A 124 -8.24 10.38 12.87
C LEU A 124 -8.04 11.90 12.81
N PHE A 125 -6.82 12.35 12.53
CA PHE A 125 -6.51 13.76 12.32
C PHE A 125 -7.31 14.33 11.14
N GLY A 126 -7.39 13.59 10.03
CA GLY A 126 -8.26 13.94 8.91
C GLY A 126 -9.74 14.05 9.30
N GLY A 127 -10.25 13.15 10.15
CA GLY A 127 -11.63 13.20 10.67
C GLY A 127 -11.89 14.43 11.53
N LEU A 128 -10.96 14.75 12.44
CA LEU A 128 -11.03 15.98 13.25
C LEU A 128 -11.06 17.24 12.38
N MET A 129 -10.17 17.31 11.39
CA MET A 129 -10.15 18.41 10.43
C MET A 129 -11.47 18.48 9.64
N SER A 130 -11.99 17.34 9.20
CA SER A 130 -13.25 17.22 8.46
C SER A 130 -14.47 17.72 9.25
N GLN A 131 -14.41 17.63 10.57
CA GLN A 131 -15.49 18.00 11.49
C GLN A 131 -15.43 19.47 11.93
N HIS A 132 -14.23 20.00 12.18
CA HIS A 132 -14.08 21.30 12.84
C HIS A 132 -13.51 22.41 11.97
N LEU A 133 -12.92 22.08 10.82
CA LEU A 133 -12.26 23.06 9.96
C LEU A 133 -12.98 23.21 8.62
N LEU A 134 -12.91 24.42 8.08
CA LEU A 134 -13.20 24.66 6.68
C LEU A 134 -12.08 24.10 5.79
N TRP A 135 -12.35 23.94 4.50
CA TRP A 135 -11.40 23.38 3.54
C TRP A 135 -10.04 24.09 3.57
N GLN A 136 -10.03 25.42 3.53
CA GLN A 136 -8.79 26.21 3.48
C GLN A 136 -7.95 26.03 4.75
N ASP A 137 -8.57 26.09 5.93
CA ASP A 137 -7.89 25.92 7.21
C ASP A 137 -7.31 24.51 7.35
N ALA A 138 -8.07 23.51 6.87
CA ALA A 138 -7.63 22.13 6.83
C ALA A 138 -6.39 21.96 5.91
N MET A 139 -6.36 22.60 4.74
CA MET A 139 -5.21 22.53 3.84
C MET A 139 -3.98 23.24 4.41
N TRP A 140 -4.14 24.39 5.08
CA TRP A 140 -3.05 25.09 5.76
C TRP A 140 -2.46 24.25 6.90
N LEU A 141 -3.31 23.63 7.73
CA LEU A 141 -2.87 22.75 8.80
C LEU A 141 -2.14 21.51 8.25
N LEU A 142 -2.66 20.91 7.17
CA LEU A 142 -2.00 19.79 6.48
C LEU A 142 -0.62 20.18 5.96
N LEU A 143 -0.49 21.36 5.37
CA LEU A 143 0.79 21.92 4.92
C LEU A 143 1.75 22.09 6.11
N ALA A 144 1.31 22.72 7.19
CA ALA A 144 2.14 22.97 8.38
C ALA A 144 2.66 21.66 9.00
N VAL A 145 1.77 20.68 9.21
CA VAL A 145 2.15 19.35 9.73
C VAL A 145 3.11 18.63 8.78
N SER A 146 2.89 18.72 7.47
CA SER A 146 3.76 18.08 6.47
C SER A 146 5.15 18.73 6.42
N LEU A 147 5.22 20.07 6.50
CA LEU A 147 6.47 20.82 6.55
C LEU A 147 7.27 20.49 7.82
N PHE A 148 6.60 20.45 8.97
CA PHE A 148 7.22 20.02 10.23
C PHE A 148 7.75 18.58 10.12
N GLY A 149 6.96 17.66 9.59
CA GLY A 149 7.35 16.26 9.41
C GLY A 149 8.57 16.10 8.50
N VAL A 150 8.60 16.77 7.34
CA VAL A 150 9.76 16.68 6.43
C VAL A 150 10.99 17.39 7.00
N ALA A 151 10.84 18.48 7.74
CA ALA A 151 11.94 19.14 8.44
C ALA A 151 12.56 18.20 9.47
N LEU A 152 11.73 17.53 10.29
CA LEU A 152 12.18 16.55 11.27
C LEU A 152 12.89 15.36 10.61
N VAL A 153 12.33 14.80 9.53
CA VAL A 153 12.98 13.73 8.76
C VAL A 153 14.31 14.20 8.18
N SER A 154 14.37 15.42 7.62
CA SER A 154 15.61 15.96 7.05
C SER A 154 16.71 16.17 8.10
N TYR A 155 16.33 16.49 9.33
CA TYR A 155 17.24 16.66 10.46
C TYR A 155 17.70 15.31 11.04
N LEU A 156 16.79 14.34 11.18
CA LEU A 156 17.08 13.05 11.81
C LEU A 156 17.68 12.02 10.86
N LEU A 157 17.36 12.09 9.55
CA LEU A 157 17.79 11.07 8.59
C LEU A 157 19.28 11.24 8.29
N PRO A 158 20.14 10.26 8.62
CA PRO A 158 21.57 10.42 8.44
C PRO A 158 21.94 10.52 6.95
N ASN A 159 22.68 11.56 6.57
CA ASN A 159 23.22 11.69 5.21
C ASN A 159 24.48 10.82 4.98
N ALA A 160 24.74 9.85 5.85
CA ALA A 160 25.98 9.08 5.83
C ALA A 160 25.92 8.00 4.75
N VAL A 161 26.13 8.36 3.49
CA VAL A 161 26.81 7.42 2.59
C VAL A 161 28.16 7.17 3.24
N SER A 162 28.36 6.00 3.84
CA SER A 162 29.67 5.62 4.36
C SER A 162 30.71 5.92 3.27
N ALA A 163 31.62 6.86 3.53
CA ALA A 163 32.55 7.40 2.53
C ALA A 163 33.34 6.27 1.83
N ALA A 164 33.55 5.17 2.53
CA ALA A 164 34.19 3.94 2.04
C ALA A 164 33.45 3.22 0.90
N LYS A 165 32.15 3.46 0.67
CA LYS A 165 31.37 2.81 -0.41
C LYS A 165 31.26 3.68 -1.66
N ARG A 166 31.58 4.97 -1.56
CA ARG A 166 31.54 5.94 -2.66
C ARG A 166 32.60 5.65 -3.73
N GLU A 167 33.68 4.95 -3.36
CA GLU A 167 34.76 4.53 -4.26
C GLU A 167 34.43 3.30 -5.13
N ARG A 168 33.38 2.52 -4.81
CA ARG A 168 33.06 1.28 -5.55
C ARG A 168 31.96 1.41 -6.59
N LEU A 169 31.34 2.59 -6.72
CA LEU A 169 30.38 2.83 -7.80
C LEU A 169 31.17 3.29 -9.03
N PRO A 170 31.21 2.52 -10.13
CA PRO A 170 31.84 3.01 -11.35
C PRO A 170 31.14 4.30 -11.76
N LYS A 171 31.91 5.40 -11.76
CA LYS A 171 31.53 6.71 -12.29
C LYS A 171 31.33 6.59 -13.80
N GLN A 172 30.21 6.04 -14.24
CA GLN A 172 29.77 6.22 -15.63
C GLN A 172 28.29 6.61 -15.64
N TRP A 173 28.10 7.88 -15.96
CA TRP A 173 26.85 8.50 -16.38
C TRP A 173 26.26 7.79 -17.61
N ARG A 174 25.64 6.61 -17.41
CA ARG A 174 24.71 6.00 -18.39
C ARG A 174 23.27 6.27 -17.95
N PHE A 175 22.90 7.55 -17.81
CA PHE A 175 21.52 7.94 -17.46
C PHE A 175 20.50 7.43 -18.51
N TRP A 176 20.95 7.24 -19.77
CA TRP A 176 20.10 6.88 -20.90
C TRP A 176 20.41 5.53 -21.59
N ARG A 177 21.54 4.85 -21.30
CA ARG A 177 21.96 3.61 -22.02
C ARG A 177 21.60 2.29 -21.32
N GLY A 178 20.75 2.30 -20.28
CA GLY A 178 20.49 1.13 -19.42
C GLY A 178 19.04 0.63 -19.35
N GLY A 179 18.09 1.26 -20.06
CA GLY A 179 16.66 0.92 -19.92
C GLY A 179 16.34 -0.55 -20.19
N SER A 180 17.06 -1.19 -21.12
CA SER A 180 16.90 -2.62 -21.45
C SER A 180 17.36 -3.56 -20.32
N GLU A 181 18.49 -3.27 -19.67
CA GLU A 181 18.96 -4.01 -18.49
C GLU A 181 18.02 -3.78 -17.29
N ASP A 182 17.48 -2.56 -17.17
CA ASP A 182 16.55 -2.24 -16.09
C ASP A 182 15.24 -3.01 -16.21
N LEU A 183 14.69 -3.04 -17.43
CA LEU A 183 13.47 -3.75 -17.78
C LEU A 183 13.63 -5.27 -17.69
N ARG A 184 14.81 -5.81 -18.03
CA ARG A 184 15.13 -7.25 -17.85
C ARG A 184 14.95 -7.69 -16.41
N GLY A 185 15.34 -6.87 -15.43
CA GLY A 185 15.15 -7.17 -14.01
C GLY A 185 13.67 -7.28 -13.60
N PHE A 186 12.80 -6.44 -14.15
CA PHE A 186 11.35 -6.55 -13.93
C PHE A 186 10.76 -7.77 -14.63
N VAL A 187 11.11 -7.98 -15.90
CA VAL A 187 10.65 -9.12 -16.71
C VAL A 187 11.06 -10.45 -16.08
N HIS A 188 12.26 -10.53 -15.50
CA HIS A 188 12.74 -11.72 -14.78
C HIS A 188 11.76 -12.15 -13.68
N HIS A 189 11.36 -11.22 -12.81
CA HIS A 189 10.41 -11.51 -11.72
C HIS A 189 8.98 -11.74 -12.21
N LEU A 190 8.57 -11.13 -13.33
CA LEU A 190 7.26 -11.36 -13.94
C LEU A 190 7.15 -12.71 -14.66
N LYS A 191 8.28 -13.32 -15.05
CA LYS A 191 8.29 -14.68 -15.62
C LYS A 191 8.05 -15.75 -14.55
N ASP A 192 8.42 -15.48 -13.32
CA ASP A 192 8.20 -16.38 -12.20
C ASP A 192 6.70 -16.46 -11.83
N GLY A 193 6.12 -17.65 -12.08
CA GLY A 193 4.69 -17.86 -11.88
C GLY A 193 4.24 -17.77 -10.42
N GLN A 194 5.09 -18.10 -9.45
CA GLN A 194 4.73 -17.96 -8.02
C GLN A 194 4.82 -16.50 -7.56
N MET A 195 5.79 -15.73 -8.08
CA MET A 195 5.86 -14.28 -7.84
C MET A 195 4.61 -13.56 -8.33
N ARG A 196 4.15 -13.86 -9.55
CA ARG A 196 2.90 -13.28 -10.09
C ARG A 196 1.70 -13.55 -9.20
N LEU A 197 1.59 -14.75 -8.62
CA LEU A 197 0.52 -15.07 -7.70
C LEU A 197 0.63 -14.29 -6.40
N ALA A 198 1.83 -14.12 -5.84
CA ALA A 198 2.02 -13.28 -4.66
C ALA A 198 1.66 -11.81 -4.91
N TYR A 199 1.99 -11.29 -6.11
CA TYR A 199 1.61 -9.93 -6.54
C TYR A 199 0.09 -9.79 -6.65
N LEU A 200 -0.57 -10.77 -7.27
CA LEU A 200 -2.03 -10.80 -7.42
C LEU A 200 -2.74 -10.89 -6.07
N ILE A 201 -2.30 -11.79 -5.18
CA ILE A 201 -2.88 -11.97 -3.83
C ILE A 201 -2.79 -10.65 -3.04
N GLY A 202 -1.62 -10.02 -3.00
CA GLY A 202 -1.46 -8.74 -2.31
C GLY A 202 -2.32 -7.62 -2.91
N GLY A 203 -2.39 -7.55 -4.24
CA GLY A 203 -3.23 -6.60 -4.96
C GLY A 203 -4.72 -6.75 -4.64
N LEU A 204 -5.28 -7.96 -4.78
CA LEU A 204 -6.69 -8.24 -4.51
C LEU A 204 -7.05 -8.03 -3.03
N ALA A 205 -6.18 -8.46 -2.12
CA ALA A 205 -6.41 -8.29 -0.69
C ALA A 205 -6.44 -6.80 -0.29
N PHE A 206 -5.54 -5.97 -0.85
CA PHE A 206 -5.54 -4.54 -0.54
C PHE A 206 -6.64 -3.78 -1.26
N MET A 207 -6.96 -4.18 -2.50
CA MET A 207 -8.11 -3.71 -3.27
C MET A 207 -9.39 -3.80 -2.46
N MET A 208 -9.63 -4.92 -1.79
CA MET A 208 -10.75 -5.10 -0.88
C MET A 208 -10.59 -4.24 0.38
N MET A 209 -9.50 -4.46 1.16
CA MET A 209 -9.41 -3.92 2.52
C MET A 209 -9.50 -2.40 2.54
N VAL A 210 -8.68 -1.68 1.77
CA VAL A 210 -8.61 -0.20 1.88
C VAL A 210 -9.91 0.47 1.46
N ASN A 211 -10.66 -0.18 0.57
CA ASN A 211 -11.89 0.35 0.01
C ASN A 211 -13.10 -0.01 0.87
N GLN A 212 -13.15 -1.18 1.53
CA GLN A 212 -14.15 -1.43 2.58
C GLN A 212 -14.12 -0.35 3.66
N TYR A 213 -12.92 0.03 4.11
CA TYR A 213 -12.73 1.14 5.05
C TYR A 213 -13.20 2.50 4.53
N SER A 214 -13.20 2.71 3.22
CA SER A 214 -13.66 3.95 2.61
C SER A 214 -15.19 4.00 2.57
N PHE A 215 -15.84 2.90 2.16
CA PHE A 215 -17.30 2.83 2.05
C PHE A 215 -18.01 2.68 3.40
N ILE A 216 -17.42 1.98 4.40
CA ILE A 216 -18.06 1.83 5.71
C ILE A 216 -18.27 3.17 6.41
N GLN A 217 -17.37 4.14 6.19
CA GLN A 217 -17.55 5.48 6.74
C GLN A 217 -18.85 6.10 6.23
N LEU A 218 -19.18 5.90 4.94
CA LEU A 218 -20.43 6.40 4.35
C LEU A 218 -21.65 5.75 4.98
N HIS A 219 -21.59 4.43 5.22
CA HIS A 219 -22.66 3.67 5.87
C HIS A 219 -22.88 4.12 7.32
N LEU A 220 -21.80 4.30 8.09
CA LEU A 220 -21.87 4.69 9.51
C LEU A 220 -22.33 6.14 9.70
N MET A 221 -22.10 7.03 8.72
CA MET A 221 -22.61 8.41 8.77
C MET A 221 -24.07 8.53 8.32
N ALA A 222 -24.66 7.47 7.76
CA ALA A 222 -26.06 7.43 7.37
C ALA A 222 -26.93 6.84 8.50
N PRO A 223 -28.27 7.05 8.45
CA PRO A 223 -29.19 6.36 9.34
C PRO A 223 -29.03 4.83 9.23
N PRO A 224 -29.13 4.06 10.32
CA PRO A 224 -29.57 4.47 11.67
C PRO A 224 -28.44 4.87 12.63
N TYR A 225 -27.19 4.98 12.14
CA TYR A 225 -26.03 5.20 12.99
C TYR A 225 -25.75 6.67 13.23
N ASP A 226 -25.89 7.50 12.19
CA ASP A 226 -25.72 8.95 12.21
C ASP A 226 -24.39 9.39 12.88
N TRP A 227 -23.32 8.60 12.70
CA TRP A 227 -22.01 8.93 13.25
C TRP A 227 -21.51 10.23 12.65
N SER A 228 -20.88 11.05 13.48
CA SER A 228 -20.16 12.23 13.04
C SER A 228 -18.97 11.87 12.13
N ARG A 229 -18.45 12.87 11.41
CA ARG A 229 -17.29 12.71 10.52
C ARG A 229 -16.07 12.18 11.27
N PHE A 230 -15.84 12.60 12.52
CA PHE A 230 -14.74 12.07 13.33
C PHE A 230 -15.02 10.65 13.81
N GLU A 231 -16.22 10.36 14.32
CA GLU A 231 -16.59 9.02 14.78
C GLU A 231 -16.45 7.97 13.67
N ALA A 232 -16.85 8.30 12.44
CA ALA A 232 -16.63 7.46 11.27
C ALA A 232 -15.15 7.07 11.07
N THR A 233 -14.21 7.96 11.43
CA THR A 233 -12.77 7.66 11.34
C THR A 233 -12.25 6.78 12.49
N LEU A 234 -12.98 6.62 13.59
CA LEU A 234 -12.59 5.71 14.68
C LEU A 234 -12.53 4.26 14.22
N ILE A 235 -13.26 3.90 13.15
CA ILE A 235 -13.19 2.55 12.57
C ILE A 235 -11.75 2.17 12.18
N PHE A 236 -10.89 3.14 11.84
CA PHE A 236 -9.48 2.91 11.51
C PHE A 236 -8.64 2.43 12.70
N LEU A 237 -9.10 2.59 13.95
CA LEU A 237 -8.48 1.96 15.11
C LEU A 237 -8.45 0.43 14.99
N CYS A 238 -9.36 -0.16 14.21
CA CYS A 238 -9.37 -1.58 13.92
C CYS A 238 -8.10 -2.05 13.15
N TYR A 239 -7.31 -1.15 12.56
CA TYR A 239 -5.99 -1.50 11.99
C TYR A 239 -5.00 -1.99 13.06
N SER A 240 -5.26 -1.70 14.35
CA SER A 240 -4.40 -2.13 15.46
C SER A 240 -4.29 -3.66 15.52
N SER A 241 -5.37 -4.40 15.31
CA SER A 241 -5.34 -5.87 15.26
C SER A 241 -4.42 -6.36 14.13
N GLY A 242 -4.51 -5.74 12.96
CA GLY A 242 -3.65 -6.03 11.81
C GLY A 242 -2.19 -5.70 12.07
N THR A 243 -1.93 -4.56 12.70
CA THR A 243 -0.57 -4.13 13.07
C THR A 243 0.08 -5.16 14.00
N LEU A 244 -0.64 -5.58 15.05
CA LEU A 244 -0.18 -6.62 15.97
C LEU A 244 0.04 -7.95 15.24
N ALA A 245 -0.91 -8.39 14.41
CA ALA A 245 -0.80 -9.64 13.65
C ALA A 245 0.41 -9.63 12.70
N SER A 246 0.68 -8.51 12.04
CA SER A 246 1.83 -8.34 11.13
C SER A 246 3.17 -8.55 11.86
N TYR A 247 3.28 -8.05 13.09
CA TYR A 247 4.47 -8.18 13.92
C TYR A 247 4.76 -9.65 14.28
N TYR A 248 3.72 -10.43 14.58
CA TYR A 248 3.87 -11.86 14.90
C TYR A 248 3.98 -12.77 13.67
N THR A 249 3.58 -12.28 12.49
CA THR A 249 3.51 -13.09 11.25
C THR A 249 4.84 -13.78 10.92
N ALA A 250 5.99 -13.11 11.07
CA ALA A 250 7.30 -13.71 10.79
C ALA A 250 7.57 -14.97 11.65
N ARG A 251 7.20 -14.92 12.95
CA ARG A 251 7.33 -16.06 13.87
C ARG A 251 6.36 -17.18 13.49
N TRP A 252 5.14 -16.84 13.09
CA TRP A 252 4.16 -17.82 12.66
C TRP A 252 4.55 -18.51 11.35
N ILE A 253 5.14 -17.77 10.40
CA ILE A 253 5.68 -18.33 9.15
C ILE A 253 6.77 -19.36 9.47
N ALA A 254 7.68 -19.05 10.39
CA ALA A 254 8.76 -19.97 10.78
C ALA A 254 8.23 -21.26 11.42
N ARG A 255 7.13 -21.19 12.17
CA ARG A 255 6.55 -22.36 12.86
C ARG A 255 5.60 -23.20 12.01
N HIS A 256 4.74 -22.56 11.22
CA HIS A 256 3.63 -23.22 10.53
C HIS A 256 3.74 -23.19 9.00
N GLY A 257 4.74 -22.48 8.46
CA GLY A 257 4.85 -22.21 7.02
C GLY A 257 3.89 -21.12 6.54
N GLN A 258 4.06 -20.71 5.28
CA GLN A 258 3.29 -19.61 4.70
C GLN A 258 1.87 -20.00 4.25
N LEU A 259 1.70 -21.20 3.67
CA LEU A 259 0.43 -21.59 3.07
C LEU A 259 -0.72 -21.74 4.10
N PRO A 260 -0.52 -22.32 5.29
CA PRO A 260 -1.56 -22.34 6.32
C PRO A 260 -1.96 -20.94 6.79
N LEU A 261 -1.00 -20.01 6.88
CA LEU A 261 -1.28 -18.62 7.25
C LEU A 261 -2.10 -17.89 6.20
N PHE A 262 -1.87 -18.14 4.90
CA PHE A 262 -2.75 -17.61 3.85
C PHE A 262 -4.20 -18.10 3.99
N ARG A 263 -4.40 -19.36 4.38
CA ARG A 263 -5.75 -19.91 4.59
C ARG A 263 -6.43 -19.29 5.81
N ILE A 264 -5.72 -19.19 6.93
CA ILE A 264 -6.24 -18.57 8.16
C ILE A 264 -6.59 -17.10 7.91
N SER A 265 -5.70 -16.35 7.25
CA SER A 265 -5.95 -14.94 6.93
C SER A 265 -7.15 -14.74 5.99
N LEU A 266 -7.32 -15.60 4.98
CA LEU A 266 -8.51 -15.59 4.12
C LEU A 266 -9.80 -15.85 4.91
N LEU A 267 -9.78 -16.83 5.82
CA LEU A 267 -10.93 -17.10 6.70
C LEU A 267 -11.25 -15.90 7.60
N LEU A 268 -10.23 -15.25 8.17
CA LEU A 268 -10.43 -14.03 8.97
C LEU A 268 -11.06 -12.90 8.16
N MET A 269 -10.61 -12.67 6.92
CA MET A 269 -11.18 -11.64 6.04
C MET A 269 -12.60 -11.99 5.58
N LEU A 270 -12.87 -13.27 5.31
CA LEU A 270 -14.18 -13.79 4.93
C LEU A 270 -15.19 -13.62 6.07
N CYS A 271 -14.89 -14.23 7.22
CA CYS A 271 -15.74 -14.14 8.40
C CYS A 271 -15.91 -12.70 8.86
N GLY A 272 -14.82 -11.91 8.85
CA GLY A 272 -14.85 -10.51 9.21
C GLY A 272 -15.81 -9.70 8.34
N SER A 273 -15.74 -9.87 7.01
CA SER A 273 -16.64 -9.19 6.08
C SER A 273 -18.09 -9.65 6.23
N LEU A 274 -18.34 -10.95 6.42
CA LEU A 274 -19.70 -11.47 6.60
C LEU A 274 -20.31 -11.00 7.92
N LEU A 275 -19.55 -10.91 9.00
CA LEU A 275 -20.03 -10.40 10.30
C LEU A 275 -20.51 -8.95 10.22
N THR A 276 -19.96 -8.14 9.31
CA THR A 276 -20.45 -6.77 9.12
C THR A 276 -21.87 -6.69 8.57
N LEU A 277 -22.42 -7.78 8.03
CA LEU A 277 -23.82 -7.85 7.57
C LEU A 277 -24.82 -7.94 8.73
N LEU A 278 -24.37 -8.28 9.94
CA LEU A 278 -25.23 -8.19 11.14
C LEU A 278 -25.64 -6.75 11.44
N ASP A 279 -24.94 -5.79 10.85
CA ASP A 279 -25.28 -4.36 10.85
C ASP A 279 -25.62 -3.84 12.25
N THR A 280 -24.70 -4.09 13.18
CA THR A 280 -24.63 -3.37 14.46
C THR A 280 -23.22 -2.82 14.65
N GLN A 281 -23.08 -1.74 15.43
CA GLN A 281 -21.79 -1.08 15.66
C GLN A 281 -20.72 -2.07 16.16
N VAL A 282 -21.10 -2.97 17.07
CA VAL A 282 -20.20 -3.98 17.63
C VAL A 282 -19.74 -4.97 16.57
N TRP A 283 -20.65 -5.53 15.78
CA TRP A 283 -20.31 -6.55 14.79
C TRP A 283 -19.57 -5.96 13.58
N ILE A 284 -19.83 -4.71 13.21
CA ILE A 284 -19.03 -3.96 12.24
C ILE A 284 -17.59 -3.84 12.75
N CYS A 285 -17.38 -3.36 13.99
CA CYS A 285 -16.05 -3.23 14.58
C CYS A 285 -15.31 -4.57 14.67
N VAL A 286 -15.98 -5.63 15.14
CA VAL A 286 -15.40 -7.00 15.18
C VAL A 286 -15.04 -7.47 13.78
N GLY A 287 -15.92 -7.26 12.79
CA GLY A 287 -15.68 -7.62 11.40
C GLY A 287 -14.45 -6.92 10.81
N PHE A 288 -14.28 -5.63 11.10
CA PHE A 288 -13.12 -4.86 10.67
C PHE A 288 -11.82 -5.21 11.42
N LEU A 289 -11.89 -5.58 12.69
CA LEU A 289 -10.75 -6.12 13.44
C LEU A 289 -10.27 -7.45 12.83
N LEU A 290 -11.18 -8.36 12.49
CA LEU A 290 -10.85 -9.64 11.84
C LEU A 290 -10.30 -9.43 10.43
N THR A 291 -10.95 -8.57 9.64
CA THR A 291 -10.53 -8.29 8.27
C THR A 291 -9.16 -7.61 8.23
N SER A 292 -8.89 -6.67 9.15
CA SER A 292 -7.56 -6.07 9.31
C SER A 292 -6.51 -7.10 9.72
N CYS A 293 -6.83 -7.98 10.68
CA CYS A 293 -5.93 -9.05 11.09
C CYS A 293 -5.55 -9.95 9.90
N GLY A 294 -6.54 -10.45 9.16
CA GLY A 294 -6.31 -11.30 8.00
C GLY A 294 -5.55 -10.59 6.87
N PHE A 295 -5.91 -9.35 6.57
CA PHE A 295 -5.23 -8.58 5.53
C PHE A 295 -3.75 -8.35 5.85
N PHE A 296 -3.42 -7.91 7.07
CA PHE A 296 -2.03 -7.63 7.44
C PHE A 296 -1.17 -8.91 7.48
N ILE A 297 -1.74 -10.05 7.91
CA ILE A 297 -1.06 -11.36 7.78
C ILE A 297 -0.78 -11.68 6.31
N THR A 298 -1.77 -11.50 5.43
CA THR A 298 -1.63 -11.74 3.98
C THR A 298 -0.54 -10.87 3.38
N HIS A 299 -0.56 -9.57 3.69
CA HIS A 299 0.43 -8.60 3.22
C HIS A 299 1.85 -8.97 3.69
N SER A 300 2.02 -9.27 4.97
CA SER A 300 3.31 -9.69 5.54
C SER A 300 3.82 -10.99 4.92
N CYS A 301 2.95 -11.96 4.66
CA CYS A 301 3.31 -13.22 3.99
C CYS A 301 3.77 -12.97 2.55
N CYS A 302 2.99 -12.24 1.75
CA CYS A 302 3.37 -11.91 0.37
C CYS A 302 4.67 -11.12 0.30
N ASN A 303 4.81 -10.06 1.10
CA ASN A 303 5.99 -9.20 1.10
C ASN A 303 7.25 -9.99 1.49
N SER A 304 7.14 -10.86 2.50
CA SER A 304 8.25 -11.73 2.93
C SER A 304 8.58 -12.79 1.88
N PHE A 305 7.56 -13.40 1.25
CA PHE A 305 7.76 -14.38 0.18
C PHE A 305 8.50 -13.78 -1.01
N VAL A 306 8.08 -12.60 -1.47
CA VAL A 306 8.74 -11.87 -2.57
C VAL A 306 10.18 -11.52 -2.20
N ALA A 307 10.41 -11.01 -0.98
CA ALA A 307 11.74 -10.63 -0.52
C ALA A 307 12.70 -11.83 -0.42
N MET A 308 12.21 -13.01 0.00
CA MET A 308 13.03 -14.23 0.14
C MET A 308 13.27 -14.92 -1.20
N ARG A 309 12.26 -14.97 -2.08
CA ARG A 309 12.37 -15.67 -3.36
C ARG A 309 13.20 -14.88 -4.40
N ALA A 310 13.31 -13.56 -4.26
CA ALA A 310 14.16 -12.75 -5.11
C ALA A 310 15.66 -12.93 -4.78
N SER A 311 16.38 -13.70 -5.60
CA SER A 311 17.84 -13.85 -5.49
C SER A 311 18.59 -12.65 -6.10
N SER A 312 18.10 -12.13 -7.23
CA SER A 312 18.63 -10.97 -7.95
C SER A 312 17.61 -9.82 -8.04
N HIS A 313 18.07 -8.60 -8.32
CA HIS A 313 17.22 -7.42 -8.52
C HIS A 313 16.11 -7.21 -7.47
N ARG A 314 16.42 -7.40 -6.18
CA ARG A 314 15.43 -7.44 -5.08
C ARG A 314 14.54 -6.20 -4.99
N ALA A 315 15.11 -5.00 -5.16
CA ALA A 315 14.35 -3.76 -5.15
C ALA A 315 13.25 -3.76 -6.22
N LYS A 316 13.54 -4.32 -7.41
CA LYS A 316 12.58 -4.46 -8.51
C LYS A 316 11.47 -5.44 -8.16
N ALA A 317 11.79 -6.60 -7.58
CA ALA A 317 10.79 -7.57 -7.13
C ALA A 317 9.83 -6.97 -6.08
N THR A 318 10.37 -6.29 -5.07
CA THR A 318 9.55 -5.62 -4.04
C THR A 318 8.74 -4.48 -4.63
N SER A 319 9.29 -3.69 -5.56
CA SER A 319 8.54 -2.62 -6.22
C SER A 319 7.41 -3.14 -7.13
N LEU A 320 7.57 -4.30 -7.77
CA LEU A 320 6.47 -4.95 -8.51
C LEU A 320 5.35 -5.39 -7.59
N TYR A 321 5.70 -6.02 -6.45
CA TYR A 321 4.72 -6.36 -5.43
C TYR A 321 3.95 -5.14 -4.95
N LEU A 322 4.66 -4.08 -4.55
CA LEU A 322 4.04 -2.85 -4.08
C LEU A 322 3.25 -2.14 -5.20
N CYS A 323 3.71 -2.20 -6.45
CA CYS A 323 2.96 -1.69 -7.61
C CYS A 323 1.61 -2.41 -7.73
N CYS A 324 1.58 -3.74 -7.74
CA CYS A 324 0.33 -4.50 -7.80
C CYS A 324 -0.56 -4.25 -6.57
N TYR A 325 0.05 -4.14 -5.39
CA TYR A 325 -0.63 -3.79 -4.14
C TYR A 325 -1.37 -2.45 -4.24
N TYR A 326 -0.67 -1.37 -4.60
CA TYR A 326 -1.29 -0.03 -4.72
C TYR A 326 -2.18 0.13 -5.95
N LEU A 327 -1.91 -0.61 -7.03
CA LEU A 327 -2.83 -0.67 -8.17
C LEU A 327 -4.16 -1.31 -7.76
N GLY A 328 -4.11 -2.37 -6.93
CA GLY A 328 -5.28 -2.94 -6.28
C GLY A 328 -6.05 -1.90 -5.47
N ALA A 329 -5.37 -1.15 -4.58
CA ALA A 329 -6.00 -0.06 -3.84
C ALA A 329 -6.69 0.96 -4.76
N ALA A 330 -6.04 1.33 -5.87
CA ALA A 330 -6.57 2.28 -6.84
C ALA A 330 -7.85 1.79 -7.52
N MET A 331 -7.86 0.53 -7.95
CA MET A 331 -8.96 -0.09 -8.68
C MET A 331 -10.15 -0.46 -7.79
N GLY A 332 -9.92 -0.67 -6.49
CA GLY A 332 -10.96 -1.17 -5.59
C GLY A 332 -12.09 -0.18 -5.32
N GLY A 333 -11.82 1.13 -5.33
CA GLY A 333 -12.85 2.17 -5.20
C GLY A 333 -13.88 2.09 -6.34
N PRO A 334 -13.45 2.26 -7.61
CA PRO A 334 -14.31 2.10 -8.78
C PRO A 334 -15.00 0.73 -8.85
N PHE A 335 -14.31 -0.35 -8.48
CA PHE A 335 -14.89 -1.68 -8.47
C PHE A 335 -16.00 -1.84 -7.44
N LEU A 336 -15.75 -1.52 -6.17
CA LEU A 336 -16.75 -1.64 -5.10
C LEU A 336 -17.89 -0.63 -5.26
N MET A 337 -17.65 0.49 -5.94
CA MET A 337 -18.69 1.45 -6.29
C MET A 337 -19.83 0.82 -7.12
N LEU A 338 -19.51 -0.10 -8.04
CA LEU A 338 -20.52 -0.81 -8.84
C LEU A 338 -21.51 -1.61 -7.97
N PHE A 339 -21.04 -2.09 -6.82
CA PHE A 339 -21.86 -2.82 -5.88
C PHE A 339 -22.55 -1.89 -4.88
N TRP A 340 -21.86 -0.85 -4.41
CA TRP A 340 -22.43 0.18 -3.54
C TRP A 340 -23.68 0.84 -4.17
N GLN A 341 -23.64 1.15 -5.46
CA GLN A 341 -24.79 1.74 -6.16
C GLN A 341 -26.03 0.84 -6.21
N ARG A 342 -25.88 -0.48 -6.03
CA ARG A 342 -26.97 -1.45 -6.15
C ARG A 342 -27.52 -1.93 -4.81
N GLY A 343 -26.70 -1.92 -3.77
CA GLY A 343 -27.06 -2.48 -2.45
C GLY A 343 -26.25 -1.89 -1.30
N GLU A 344 -25.70 -0.69 -1.47
CA GLU A 344 -24.97 0.06 -0.44
C GLU A 344 -23.92 -0.81 0.27
N TRP A 345 -23.98 -0.90 1.60
CA TRP A 345 -23.02 -1.69 2.38
C TRP A 345 -23.08 -3.18 2.07
N GLN A 346 -24.28 -3.75 1.92
CA GLN A 346 -24.44 -5.17 1.56
C GLN A 346 -23.81 -5.46 0.19
N GLY A 347 -23.99 -4.53 -0.76
CA GLY A 347 -23.32 -4.56 -2.06
C GLY A 347 -21.80 -4.60 -1.91
N VAL A 348 -21.22 -3.72 -1.08
CA VAL A 348 -19.77 -3.71 -0.83
C VAL A 348 -19.29 -5.04 -0.24
N VAL A 349 -20.04 -5.66 0.68
CA VAL A 349 -19.71 -6.99 1.19
C VAL A 349 -19.76 -8.03 0.06
N MET A 350 -20.77 -8.02 -0.80
CA MET A 350 -20.83 -8.92 -1.97
C MET A 350 -19.65 -8.74 -2.92
N GLY A 351 -19.30 -7.50 -3.27
CA GLY A 351 -18.12 -7.23 -4.09
C GLY A 351 -16.82 -7.72 -3.43
N SER A 352 -16.74 -7.60 -2.10
CA SER A 352 -15.63 -8.14 -1.32
C SER A 352 -15.57 -9.67 -1.37
N MET A 353 -16.72 -10.37 -1.37
CA MET A 353 -16.78 -11.83 -1.52
C MET A 353 -16.20 -12.28 -2.86
N VAL A 354 -16.46 -11.54 -3.94
CA VAL A 354 -15.88 -11.82 -5.26
C VAL A 354 -14.35 -11.70 -5.20
N LEU A 355 -13.82 -10.63 -4.59
CA LEU A 355 -12.37 -10.45 -4.45
C LEU A 355 -11.73 -11.52 -3.57
N LEU A 356 -12.38 -11.92 -2.47
CA LEU A 356 -11.91 -13.00 -1.60
C LEU A 356 -11.92 -14.35 -2.31
N PHE A 357 -12.93 -14.64 -3.13
CA PHE A 357 -12.96 -15.82 -3.96
C PHE A 357 -11.80 -15.85 -4.96
N LEU A 358 -11.54 -14.75 -5.67
CA LEU A 358 -10.38 -14.66 -6.57
C LEU A 358 -9.05 -14.81 -5.82
N THR A 359 -8.95 -14.24 -4.62
CA THR A 359 -7.77 -14.36 -3.76
C THR A 359 -7.58 -15.81 -3.29
N SER A 360 -8.65 -16.52 -2.94
CA SER A 360 -8.59 -17.92 -2.52
C SER A 360 -8.16 -18.84 -3.65
N LEU A 361 -8.63 -18.60 -4.89
CA LEU A 361 -8.15 -19.30 -6.08
C LEU A 361 -6.65 -19.06 -6.32
N ALA A 362 -6.19 -17.82 -6.15
CA ALA A 362 -4.77 -17.49 -6.29
C ALA A 362 -3.90 -18.17 -5.22
N VAL A 363 -4.36 -18.19 -3.95
CA VAL A 363 -3.69 -18.90 -2.85
C VAL A 363 -3.67 -20.40 -3.09
N TRP A 364 -4.78 -21.00 -3.54
CA TRP A 364 -4.85 -22.41 -3.88
C TRP A 364 -3.85 -22.77 -4.98
N ARG A 365 -3.82 -21.97 -6.06
CA ARG A 365 -2.89 -22.16 -7.17
C ARG A 365 -1.43 -21.98 -6.76
N LEU A 366 -1.15 -21.05 -5.85
CA LEU A 366 0.20 -20.87 -5.28
C LEU A 366 0.62 -22.10 -4.49
N GLY A 367 -0.26 -22.63 -3.63
CA GLY A 367 0.00 -23.85 -2.87
C GLY A 367 0.19 -25.08 -3.76
N TRP A 368 -0.55 -25.19 -4.86
CA TRP A 368 -0.37 -26.25 -5.84
C TRP A 368 1.01 -26.18 -6.52
N ARG A 369 1.42 -24.99 -6.99
CA ARG A 369 2.74 -24.77 -7.60
C ARG A 369 3.91 -25.00 -6.63
N GLN A 370 3.72 -24.75 -5.34
CA GLN A 370 4.76 -25.02 -4.32
C GLN A 370 4.98 -26.51 -4.08
N LYS A 371 3.99 -27.37 -4.37
CA LYS A 371 4.08 -28.82 -4.20
C LYS A 371 4.66 -29.53 -5.42
N GLN A 372 4.71 -28.88 -6.59
CA GLN A 372 5.31 -29.49 -7.77
C GLN A 372 6.85 -29.51 -7.62
N PRO A 373 7.51 -30.67 -7.85
CA PRO A 373 8.96 -30.73 -7.88
C PRO A 373 9.50 -29.79 -8.97
N LEU A 374 10.67 -29.19 -8.72
CA LEU A 374 11.36 -28.15 -9.53
C LEU A 374 11.71 -28.56 -10.99
N SER A 375 11.23 -29.70 -11.49
CA SER A 375 11.71 -30.35 -12.71
C SER A 375 11.04 -29.91 -14.02
N GLN A 376 10.20 -28.87 -14.07
CA GLN A 376 9.46 -28.53 -15.30
C GLN A 376 9.51 -27.06 -15.78
N GLU A 377 10.18 -26.14 -15.10
CA GLU A 377 10.32 -24.75 -15.60
C GLU A 377 11.65 -24.49 -16.34
N MET A 378 12.50 -25.52 -16.57
CA MET A 378 13.78 -25.40 -17.29
C MET A 378 13.83 -26.07 -18.68
N ASP A 379 12.79 -26.75 -19.14
CA ASP A 379 12.74 -27.26 -20.53
C ASP A 379 12.22 -26.18 -21.49
N THR A 380 13.09 -25.22 -21.78
CA THR A 380 13.11 -24.64 -23.12
C THR A 380 14.24 -25.36 -23.86
N PRO A 381 13.97 -26.13 -24.93
CA PRO A 381 15.04 -26.72 -25.71
C PRO A 381 15.76 -25.59 -26.44
N GLN A 382 16.89 -25.14 -25.89
CA GLN A 382 17.90 -24.47 -26.71
C GLN A 382 18.46 -25.55 -27.63
N GLY A 383 18.09 -25.41 -28.91
CA GLY A 383 18.32 -26.37 -29.97
C GLY A 383 19.76 -26.86 -30.03
N ALA A 384 19.86 -28.17 -30.22
CA ALA A 384 21.03 -28.84 -30.73
C ALA A 384 21.41 -28.30 -32.12
N SER A 385 22.56 -27.66 -32.22
CA SER A 385 23.47 -27.62 -33.37
C SER A 385 24.68 -26.82 -32.90
N LEU A 386 25.89 -27.34 -32.83
CA LEU A 386 26.68 -27.85 -33.95
C LEU A 386 27.73 -28.84 -33.42
N ARG A 387 27.85 -29.97 -34.13
CA ARG A 387 29.10 -30.72 -34.24
C ARG A 387 30.07 -29.96 -35.12
#